data_AF-A0A3D1T9G5-F1
#
_entry.id   AF-A0A3D1T9G5-F1
#
_cell.length_a   1.000
_cell.length_b   1.000
_cell.length_c   1.000
_cell.angle_alpha   90.00
_cell.angle_beta   90.00
_cell.angle_gamma   90.00
#
_symmetry.space_group_name_H-M   'P 1'
#
loop_
_entity.id
_entity.type
_entity.pdbx_description
1 polymer ?
#
loop_
_entity_poly.entity_id
_entity_poly.type
_entity_poly.pdbx_seq_one_letter_code
_entity_poly.pdbx_strand_id
1 'polypeptide(L)'
;MGEEPASDLIISYRVLEDGEPKATLFFDTHKVRTASETILIAVSETGAVQKLKTIAFGEPREYLPRQAWFDQFLGRKLSARLALKQDIHGVTGATITARKTTSAARRALALHRVLFGKPTAE
;
A
#
# COMPACT_ATOMS: atom_id res chain seq x y z
N MET A 1 6.15 -17.51 21.96
CA MET A 1 6.20 -16.06 21.75
C MET A 1 5.89 -15.82 20.28
N GLY A 2 4.77 -15.16 19.96
CA GLY A 2 4.36 -14.87 18.58
C GLY A 2 4.55 -13.38 18.27
N GLU A 3 4.79 -13.06 17.01
CA GLU A 3 4.83 -11.67 16.53
C GLU A 3 3.46 -11.31 15.95
N GLU A 4 2.95 -10.11 16.25
CA GLU A 4 1.72 -9.62 15.61
C GLU A 4 1.96 -9.34 14.12
N PRO A 5 1.02 -9.70 13.24
CA PRO A 5 1.18 -9.45 11.82
C PRO A 5 1.17 -7.94 11.53
N ALA A 6 1.89 -7.53 10.49
CA ALA A 6 1.95 -6.13 10.09
C ALA A 6 0.63 -5.59 9.49
N SER A 7 -0.35 -6.47 9.22
CA SER A 7 -1.69 -6.18 8.73
C SER A 7 -2.68 -7.19 9.31
N ASP A 8 -3.87 -6.73 9.67
CA ASP A 8 -4.91 -7.56 10.27
C ASP A 8 -5.71 -8.30 9.17
N LEU A 9 -5.89 -7.66 8.01
CA LEU A 9 -6.62 -8.19 6.88
C LEU A 9 -6.07 -7.62 5.57
N ILE A 10 -5.76 -8.51 4.63
CA ILE A 10 -5.49 -8.14 3.25
C ILE A 10 -6.42 -8.94 2.33
N ILE A 11 -7.27 -8.22 1.58
CA ILE A 11 -8.12 -8.78 0.54
C ILE A 11 -7.64 -8.24 -0.80
N SER A 12 -7.60 -9.09 -1.83
CA SER A 12 -7.24 -8.67 -3.18
C SER A 12 -8.32 -9.02 -4.21
N TYR A 13 -8.47 -8.14 -5.20
CA TYR A 13 -9.34 -8.32 -6.36
C TYR A 13 -8.52 -8.15 -7.63
N ARG A 14 -8.64 -9.07 -8.60
CA ARG A 14 -8.08 -8.86 -9.94
C ARG A 14 -9.06 -8.07 -10.80
N VAL A 15 -8.55 -7.03 -11.45
CA VAL A 15 -9.28 -6.26 -12.45
C VAL A 15 -8.93 -6.85 -13.80
N LEU A 16 -9.95 -7.32 -14.52
CA LEU A 16 -9.81 -7.88 -15.86
C LEU A 16 -10.45 -6.94 -16.88
N GLU A 17 -9.84 -6.83 -18.05
CA GLU A 17 -10.37 -6.15 -19.23
C GLU A 17 -10.17 -7.09 -20.42
N ASP A 18 -11.26 -7.42 -21.12
CA ASP A 18 -11.29 -8.44 -22.19
C ASP A 18 -10.71 -9.81 -21.77
N GLY A 19 -10.87 -10.18 -20.49
CA GLY A 19 -10.35 -11.43 -19.92
C GLY A 19 -8.88 -11.37 -19.49
N GLU A 20 -8.16 -10.31 -19.87
CA GLU A 20 -6.77 -10.10 -19.50
C GLU A 20 -6.68 -9.30 -18.19
N PRO A 21 -5.78 -9.65 -17.25
CA PRO A 21 -5.52 -8.83 -16.09
C PRO A 21 -5.10 -7.41 -16.51
N LYS A 22 -5.40 -6.41 -15.68
CA LYS A 22 -4.93 -5.02 -15.85
C LYS A 22 -4.38 -4.43 -14.56
N ALA A 23 -4.95 -4.86 -13.44
CA ALA A 23 -4.49 -4.47 -12.12
C ALA A 23 -4.90 -5.49 -11.05
N THR A 24 -4.27 -5.38 -9.89
CA THR A 24 -4.76 -5.98 -8.66
C THR A 24 -5.07 -4.87 -7.66
N LEU A 25 -6.26 -4.89 -7.09
CA LEU A 25 -6.66 -4.02 -5.98
C LEU A 25 -6.38 -4.75 -4.68
N PHE A 26 -5.57 -4.17 -3.80
CA PHE A 26 -5.37 -4.64 -2.43
C PHE A 26 -6.09 -3.70 -1.47
N PHE A 27 -6.87 -4.28 -0.56
CA PHE A 27 -7.40 -3.60 0.61
C PHE A 27 -6.62 -4.10 1.81
N ASP A 28 -5.83 -3.22 2.40
CA ASP A 28 -5.01 -3.51 3.58
C ASP A 28 -5.60 -2.78 4.78
N THR A 29 -6.07 -3.55 5.76
CA THR A 29 -6.56 -3.03 7.05
C THR A 29 -5.53 -3.34 8.13
N HIS A 30 -5.10 -2.30 8.85
CA HIS A 30 -4.14 -2.44 9.93
C HIS A 30 -4.28 -1.34 10.97
N LYS A 31 -3.78 -1.61 12.19
CA LYS A 31 -3.68 -0.62 13.25
C LYS A 31 -2.64 0.47 12.94
N VAL A 32 -3.05 1.73 13.06
CA VAL A 32 -2.18 2.91 12.90
C VAL A 32 -1.50 3.23 14.23
N ARG A 33 -2.26 3.73 15.22
CA ARG A 33 -1.80 4.01 16.60
C ARG A 33 -2.67 3.26 17.61
N THR A 34 -3.94 3.65 17.71
CA THR A 34 -4.95 3.08 18.61
C THR A 34 -6.12 2.49 17.84
N ALA A 35 -6.41 3.03 16.65
CA ALA A 35 -7.46 2.59 15.74
C ALA A 35 -6.88 2.11 14.40
N SER A 36 -7.72 1.48 13.59
CA SER A 36 -7.34 0.94 12.29
C SER A 36 -7.59 1.90 11.14
N GLU A 37 -6.82 1.73 10.07
CA GLU A 37 -7.11 2.29 8.75
C GLU A 37 -7.27 1.17 7.72
N THR A 38 -8.06 1.42 6.69
CA THR A 38 -8.13 0.58 5.48
C THR A 38 -7.67 1.41 4.29
N ILE A 39 -6.67 0.91 3.58
CA ILE A 39 -6.12 1.55 2.39
C ILE A 39 -6.34 0.65 1.18
N LEU A 40 -6.82 1.25 0.10
CA LEU A 40 -6.83 0.67 -1.23
C LEU A 40 -5.51 0.98 -1.94
N ILE A 41 -4.84 -0.06 -2.45
CA ILE A 41 -3.66 0.05 -3.31
C ILE A 41 -3.95 -0.70 -4.61
N ALA A 42 -4.01 0.02 -5.74
CA ALA A 42 -4.07 -0.59 -7.06
C ALA A 42 -2.65 -0.77 -7.61
N VAL A 43 -2.31 -1.99 -8.01
CA VAL A 43 -1.02 -2.35 -8.59
C VAL A 43 -1.23 -2.79 -10.03
N SER A 44 -0.53 -2.16 -10.98
CA SER A 44 -0.52 -2.56 -12.39
C SER A 44 0.06 -3.96 -12.55
N GLU A 45 -0.20 -4.60 -13.69
CA GLU A 45 0.46 -5.87 -14.07
C GLU A 45 1.99 -5.80 -14.07
N THR A 46 2.55 -4.61 -14.29
CA THR A 46 4.00 -4.38 -14.29
C THR A 46 4.58 -4.19 -12.88
N GLY A 47 3.76 -4.33 -11.84
CA GLY A 47 4.14 -4.21 -10.43
C GLY A 47 4.36 -2.76 -9.98
N ALA A 48 3.67 -1.80 -10.58
CA ALA A 48 3.73 -0.38 -10.19
C ALA A 48 2.42 0.07 -9.55
N VAL A 49 2.47 0.99 -8.59
CA VAL A 49 1.25 1.57 -7.99
C VAL A 49 0.55 2.46 -9.01
N GLN A 50 -0.72 2.17 -9.28
CA GLN A 50 -1.60 3.01 -10.12
C GLN A 50 -2.51 3.91 -9.31
N LYS A 51 -2.83 3.51 -8.07
CA LYS A 51 -3.69 4.28 -7.18
C LYS A 51 -3.43 3.92 -5.74
N LEU A 52 -3.50 4.89 -4.85
CA LEU A 52 -3.51 4.68 -3.41
C LEU A 52 -4.52 5.64 -2.78
N LYS A 53 -5.46 5.09 -1.99
CA LYS A 53 -6.51 5.88 -1.35
C LYS A 53 -6.89 5.28 0.01
N THR A 54 -7.07 6.13 1.01
CA THR A 54 -7.69 5.74 2.29
C THR A 54 -9.19 5.53 2.09
N ILE A 55 -9.68 4.35 2.48
CA ILE A 55 -11.10 3.95 2.40
C ILE A 55 -11.79 4.18 3.74
N ALA A 56 -11.11 3.84 4.84
CA ALA A 56 -11.58 4.06 6.20
C ALA A 56 -10.40 4.50 7.07
N PHE A 57 -10.65 5.41 8.02
CA PHE A 57 -9.63 5.94 8.92
C PHE A 57 -10.26 6.17 10.30
N GLY A 58 -9.90 5.34 11.28
CA GLY A 58 -10.46 5.41 12.63
C GLY A 58 -9.74 6.37 13.58
N GLU A 59 -8.59 6.91 13.18
CA GLU A 59 -7.83 7.89 13.96
C GLU A 59 -8.39 9.32 13.76
N PRO A 60 -8.07 10.27 14.67
CA PRO A 60 -8.40 11.67 14.48
C PRO A 60 -7.98 12.22 13.11
N ARG A 61 -8.86 13.01 12.49
CA ARG A 61 -8.73 13.43 11.07
C ARG A 61 -7.47 14.25 10.80
N GLU A 62 -6.90 14.92 11.80
CA GLU A 62 -5.63 15.64 11.71
C GLU A 62 -4.43 14.71 11.42
N TYR A 63 -4.55 13.41 11.68
CA TYR A 63 -3.54 12.41 11.34
C TYR A 63 -3.71 11.79 9.96
N LEU A 64 -4.76 12.16 9.21
CA LEU A 64 -4.98 11.70 7.85
C LEU A 64 -4.20 12.59 6.86
N PRO A 65 -3.24 12.05 6.10
CA PRO A 65 -2.56 12.81 5.06
C PRO A 65 -3.53 13.34 4.01
N ARG A 66 -3.21 14.51 3.43
CA ARG A 66 -3.94 15.07 2.30
C ARG A 66 -3.75 14.18 1.06
N GLN A 67 -4.73 14.19 0.16
CA GLN A 67 -4.70 13.34 -1.04
C GLN A 67 -3.40 13.47 -1.85
N ALA A 68 -2.90 14.70 -2.01
CA ALA A 68 -1.65 14.99 -2.73
C ALA A 68 -0.41 14.29 -2.17
N TRP A 69 -0.41 13.92 -0.89
CA TRP A 69 0.71 13.16 -0.31
C TRP A 69 0.77 11.74 -0.89
N PHE A 70 -0.38 11.11 -1.16
CA PHE A 70 -0.44 9.76 -1.73
C PHE A 70 -0.02 9.72 -3.21
N ASP A 71 -0.03 10.84 -3.90
CA ASP A 71 0.39 10.91 -5.32
C ASP A 71 1.88 10.56 -5.49
N GLN A 72 2.67 10.69 -4.42
CA GLN A 72 4.06 10.25 -4.40
C GLN A 72 4.22 8.75 -4.67
N PHE A 73 3.20 7.92 -4.45
CA PHE A 73 3.31 6.48 -4.69
C PHE A 73 3.10 6.11 -6.16
N LEU A 74 2.45 6.97 -6.95
CA LEU A 74 2.07 6.67 -8.32
C LEU A 74 3.29 6.34 -9.19
N GLY A 75 3.18 5.27 -9.97
CA GLY A 75 4.25 4.76 -10.83
C GLY A 75 5.40 4.05 -10.10
N ARG A 76 5.45 4.08 -8.76
CA ARG A 76 6.53 3.42 -8.01
C ARG A 76 6.35 1.91 -7.98
N LYS A 77 7.48 1.20 -8.08
CA LYS A 77 7.59 -0.25 -7.89
C LYS A 77 8.22 -0.58 -6.55
N LEU A 78 8.16 -1.85 -6.15
CA LEU A 78 8.86 -2.30 -4.94
C LEU A 78 10.36 -2.09 -5.10
N SER A 79 10.96 -1.33 -4.17
CA SER A 79 12.39 -1.10 -4.10
C SER A 79 12.82 -0.93 -2.64
N ALA A 80 14.11 -1.04 -2.34
CA ALA A 80 14.62 -0.71 -1.00
C ALA A 80 14.40 0.76 -0.63
N ARG A 81 14.33 1.65 -1.63
CA ARG A 81 14.19 3.09 -1.46
C ARG A 81 12.75 3.58 -1.29
N LEU A 82 11.74 2.74 -1.58
CA LEU A 82 10.33 3.03 -1.33
C LEU A 82 10.04 3.06 0.19
N ALA A 83 10.53 4.10 0.86
CA ALA A 83 10.53 4.28 2.30
C ALA A 83 10.45 5.78 2.64
N LEU A 84 10.03 6.09 3.87
CA LEU A 84 10.03 7.48 4.34
C LEU A 84 11.45 8.05 4.40
N LYS A 85 11.57 9.36 4.14
CA LYS A 85 12.84 10.10 4.06
C LYS A 85 13.78 9.61 2.97
N GLN A 86 13.28 8.76 2.07
CA GLN A 86 13.94 8.33 0.85
C GLN A 86 13.06 8.79 -0.30
N ASP A 87 12.45 7.85 -1.02
CA ASP A 87 11.58 8.16 -2.15
C ASP A 87 10.20 8.69 -1.73
N ILE A 88 9.82 8.56 -0.45
CA ILE A 88 8.57 9.07 0.09
C ILE A 88 8.86 10.12 1.17
N HIS A 89 8.31 11.32 1.01
CA HIS A 89 8.38 12.37 2.03
C HIS A 89 7.47 12.05 3.22
N GLY A 90 7.85 12.49 4.42
CA GLY A 90 7.00 12.35 5.61
C GLY A 90 5.82 13.33 5.60
N VAL A 91 4.92 13.18 6.59
CA VAL A 91 3.82 14.12 6.86
C VAL A 91 3.99 14.66 8.27
N THR A 92 4.14 15.98 8.41
CA THR A 92 4.22 16.65 9.72
C THR A 92 2.97 16.35 10.54
N GLY A 93 3.14 15.96 11.81
CA GLY A 93 2.03 15.57 12.68
C GLY A 93 1.45 14.17 12.42
N ALA A 94 1.73 13.55 11.27
CA ALA A 94 1.18 12.26 10.86
C ALA A 94 2.27 11.25 10.44
N THR A 95 3.44 11.30 11.09
CA THR A 95 4.58 10.40 10.79
C THR A 95 4.21 8.92 10.92
N ILE A 96 3.40 8.55 11.91
CA ILE A 96 3.00 7.14 12.12
C ILE A 96 2.11 6.67 10.96
N THR A 97 1.09 7.44 10.60
CA THR A 97 0.23 7.16 9.44
C THR A 97 1.07 7.03 8.17
N ALA A 98 1.96 7.99 7.91
CA ALA A 98 2.84 7.96 6.74
C ALA A 98 3.71 6.68 6.68
N ARG A 99 4.24 6.23 7.82
CA ARG A 99 5.03 4.98 7.91
C ARG A 99 4.15 3.76 7.62
N LYS A 100 2.99 3.68 8.25
CA LYS A 100 2.05 2.56 8.17
C LYS A 100 1.50 2.41 6.74
N THR A 101 1.06 3.51 6.12
CA THR A 101 0.69 3.55 4.70
C THR A 101 1.84 3.12 3.78
N THR A 102 3.07 3.61 4.02
CA THR A 102 4.23 3.22 3.19
C THR A 102 4.49 1.71 3.29
N SER A 103 4.42 1.14 4.48
CA SER A 103 4.54 -0.31 4.68
C SER A 103 3.41 -1.10 3.99
N ALA A 104 2.17 -0.61 4.03
CA ALA A 104 1.04 -1.22 3.31
C ALA A 104 1.27 -1.22 1.79
N ALA A 105 1.73 -0.11 1.21
CA ALA A 105 2.08 -0.04 -0.21
C ALA A 105 3.18 -1.04 -0.57
N ARG A 106 4.24 -1.14 0.24
CA ARG A 106 5.31 -2.14 0.04
C ARG A 106 4.79 -3.56 0.11
N ARG A 107 3.92 -3.89 1.08
CA ARG A 107 3.28 -5.21 1.19
C ARG A 107 2.46 -5.53 -0.04
N ALA A 108 1.59 -4.64 -0.49
CA ALA A 108 0.76 -4.84 -1.68
C ALA A 108 1.62 -5.14 -2.92
N LEU A 109 2.71 -4.39 -3.11
CA LEU A 109 3.64 -4.62 -4.21
C LEU A 109 4.40 -5.95 -4.08
N ALA A 110 4.81 -6.33 -2.88
CA ALA A 110 5.46 -7.60 -2.61
C ALA A 110 4.52 -8.79 -2.84
N LEU A 111 3.29 -8.70 -2.34
CA LEU A 111 2.24 -9.70 -2.56
C LEU A 111 1.93 -9.84 -4.04
N HIS A 112 1.78 -8.72 -4.77
CA HIS A 112 1.57 -8.78 -6.21
C HIS A 112 2.73 -9.49 -6.93
N ARG A 113 3.98 -9.20 -6.55
CA ARG A 113 5.16 -9.87 -7.12
C ARG A 113 5.15 -11.38 -6.84
N VAL A 114 4.79 -11.82 -5.65
CA VAL A 114 4.78 -13.25 -5.29
C VAL A 114 3.62 -13.99 -5.93
N LEU A 115 2.42 -13.39 -5.91
CA LEU A 115 1.19 -14.03 -6.38
C LEU A 115 1.05 -14.01 -7.91
N PHE A 116 1.56 -12.97 -8.57
CA PHE A 116 1.32 -12.70 -9.99
C PHE A 116 2.57 -12.32 -10.79
N GLY A 117 3.72 -12.12 -10.14
CA GLY A 117 4.97 -11.88 -10.85
C GLY A 117 5.37 -13.10 -11.66
N LYS A 118 5.95 -12.87 -12.85
CA LYS A 118 6.57 -13.96 -13.61
C LYS A 118 7.71 -14.55 -12.77
N PRO A 119 7.87 -15.88 -12.71
CA PRO A 119 9.03 -16.49 -12.08
C PRO A 119 10.29 -15.85 -12.65
N THR A 120 11.18 -15.40 -11.78
CA THR A 120 12.51 -14.98 -12.24
C THR A 120 13.21 -16.27 -12.61
N ALA A 121 13.52 -16.49 -13.89
CA ALA A 121 14.39 -17.59 -14.27
C ALA A 121 15.72 -17.40 -13.52
N GLU A 122 16.12 -18.41 -12.76
CA GLU A 122 17.45 -18.51 -12.16
C GLU A 122 18.53 -18.62 -13.24
#